data_AF-A0A0C3SFL5-F1
#
_entry.id   AF-A0A0C3SFL5-F1
#
_cell.length_a   1.000
_cell.length_b   1.000
_cell.length_c   1.000
_cell.angle_alpha   90.00
_cell.angle_beta   90.00
_cell.angle_gamma   90.00
#
_symmetry.space_group_name_H-M   'P 1'
#
loop_
_entity.id
_entity.type
_entity.pdbx_description
1 polymer ?
#
loop_
_entity_poly.entity_id
_entity_poly.type
_entity_poly.pdbx_seq_one_letter_code
_entity_poly.pdbx_strand_id
1 'polypeptide(L)'
;MGGSDEHCCERFTELMKMGILKIAFSVLSLYLEHPEEGSSNQPFRNTALYLFFGYLSRAASVKDPRSGSRALMKATELSMQAVFFTRIRDMRSWRCSGNEGGRFVVKVWEILCARLSVTEESVRQAWVERGECSGTACPNRQTDKVKKMKMCMGCTAIVYCSKKCQEAHWDERHRLHCPGRR
;
A
#
# COMPACT_ATOMS: atom_id res chain seq x y z
N MET A 1 17.03 -37.53 2.36
CA MET A 1 16.05 -36.52 1.93
C MET A 1 15.18 -36.22 3.15
N GLY A 2 15.36 -35.08 3.82
CA GLY A 2 14.62 -34.78 5.06
C GLY A 2 15.19 -33.59 5.83
N GLY A 3 15.45 -32.46 5.16
CA GLY A 3 16.08 -31.29 5.78
C GLY A 3 15.57 -29.92 5.33
N SER A 4 14.50 -29.86 4.51
CA SER A 4 13.92 -28.57 4.07
C SER A 4 12.82 -28.05 4.99
N ASP A 5 12.13 -28.93 5.72
CA ASP A 5 10.88 -28.57 6.39
C ASP A 5 11.08 -28.03 7.81
N GLU A 6 12.08 -28.51 8.55
CA GLU A 6 12.44 -27.97 9.87
C GLU A 6 12.97 -26.53 9.79
N HIS A 7 13.74 -26.22 8.76
CA HIS A 7 14.29 -24.87 8.56
C HIS A 7 13.21 -23.84 8.17
N CYS A 8 12.10 -24.29 7.59
CA CYS A 8 10.95 -23.45 7.31
C CYS A 8 10.16 -23.12 8.59
N CYS A 9 10.10 -24.08 9.54
CA CYS A 9 9.38 -23.96 10.80
C CYS A 9 10.07 -23.02 11.81
N GLU A 10 11.41 -23.10 11.92
CA GLU A 10 12.19 -22.15 12.75
C GLU A 10 12.11 -20.72 12.19
N ARG A 11 12.12 -20.57 10.87
CA ARG A 11 12.00 -19.28 10.16
C ARG A 11 10.61 -18.65 10.31
N PHE A 12 9.57 -19.47 10.38
CA PHE A 12 8.21 -19.05 10.74
C PHE A 12 8.14 -18.58 12.21
N THR A 13 8.88 -19.24 13.10
CA THR A 13 8.93 -18.94 14.54
C THR A 13 9.64 -17.60 14.85
N GLU A 14 10.66 -17.21 14.08
CA GLU A 14 11.28 -15.88 14.20
C GLU A 14 10.41 -14.75 13.64
N LEU A 15 9.65 -15.02 12.56
CA LEU A 15 8.59 -14.12 12.11
C LEU A 15 7.47 -13.96 13.16
N MET A 16 7.24 -14.99 14.00
CA MET A 16 6.31 -14.94 15.14
C MET A 16 6.70 -13.94 16.23
N LYS A 17 8.00 -13.61 16.38
CA LYS A 17 8.49 -12.67 17.40
C LYS A 17 8.42 -11.20 16.99
N MET A 18 8.28 -10.89 15.69
CA MET A 18 8.46 -9.53 15.14
C MET A 18 7.19 -8.65 15.07
N GLY A 19 6.10 -9.00 15.75
CA GLY A 19 4.84 -8.21 15.78
C GLY A 19 4.02 -8.24 14.49
N ILE A 20 4.57 -8.74 13.39
CA ILE A 20 3.89 -8.97 12.12
C ILE A 20 2.84 -10.05 12.26
N LEU A 21 3.09 -11.06 13.09
CA LEU A 21 2.08 -12.04 13.45
C LEU A 21 1.03 -11.51 14.43
N LYS A 22 1.27 -10.45 15.21
CA LYS A 22 0.15 -9.79 15.90
C LYS A 22 -0.78 -9.11 14.91
N ILE A 23 -0.23 -8.45 13.89
CA ILE A 23 -1.05 -7.86 12.82
C ILE A 23 -1.73 -8.97 12.01
N ALA A 24 -1.01 -10.03 11.66
CA ALA A 24 -1.56 -11.16 10.95
C ALA A 24 -2.62 -11.90 11.74
N PHE A 25 -2.36 -12.15 13.01
CA PHE A 25 -3.28 -12.79 13.93
C PHE A 25 -4.45 -11.87 14.28
N SER A 26 -4.28 -10.55 14.37
CA SER A 26 -5.42 -9.63 14.50
C SER A 26 -6.26 -9.64 13.22
N VAL A 27 -5.65 -9.62 12.04
CA VAL A 27 -6.37 -9.71 10.75
C VAL A 27 -7.05 -11.07 10.59
N LEU A 28 -6.38 -12.16 10.98
CA LEU A 28 -6.88 -13.53 10.89
C LEU A 28 -7.94 -13.82 11.95
N SER A 29 -7.77 -13.35 13.19
CA SER A 29 -8.77 -13.49 14.26
C SER A 29 -10.02 -12.70 13.93
N LEU A 30 -9.87 -11.45 13.47
CA LEU A 30 -11.00 -10.65 13.00
C LEU A 30 -11.66 -11.26 11.74
N TYR A 31 -10.90 -11.96 10.88
CA TYR A 31 -11.45 -12.72 9.75
C TYR A 31 -12.24 -13.97 10.19
N LEU A 32 -11.82 -14.62 11.28
CA LEU A 32 -12.46 -15.81 11.85
C LEU A 32 -13.67 -15.47 12.72
N GLU A 33 -13.71 -14.28 13.33
CA GLU A 33 -14.83 -13.78 14.14
C GLU A 33 -16.05 -13.35 13.31
N HIS A 34 -15.91 -13.22 11.98
CA HIS A 34 -17.01 -12.92 11.04
C HIS A 34 -17.21 -14.06 10.02
N PRO A 35 -17.71 -15.24 10.47
CA PRO A 35 -18.10 -16.30 9.56
C PRO A 35 -19.35 -15.90 8.75
N GLU A 36 -19.49 -16.54 7.59
CA GLU A 36 -20.32 -16.11 6.47
C GLU A 36 -21.80 -15.88 6.77
N GLU A 37 -22.35 -14.77 6.28
CA GLU A 37 -23.73 -14.69 5.81
C GLU A 37 -23.79 -13.85 4.52
N GLY A 38 -23.74 -14.51 3.35
CA GLY A 38 -24.13 -13.90 2.06
C GLY A 38 -23.02 -13.68 1.01
N SER A 39 -23.35 -14.00 -0.25
CA SER A 39 -22.47 -13.91 -1.43
C SER A 39 -22.01 -12.49 -1.80
N SER A 40 -22.64 -11.45 -1.25
CA SER A 40 -22.31 -10.04 -1.52
C SER A 40 -20.96 -9.59 -0.94
N ASN A 41 -20.37 -10.35 -0.01
CA ASN A 41 -19.15 -9.97 0.71
C ASN A 41 -17.85 -10.57 0.12
N GLN A 42 -17.96 -11.44 -0.89
CA GLN A 42 -16.83 -12.17 -1.47
C GLN A 42 -15.75 -11.29 -2.15
N PRO A 43 -16.07 -10.17 -2.84
CA PRO A 43 -15.05 -9.29 -3.43
C PRO A 43 -14.15 -8.61 -2.37
N PHE A 44 -14.72 -8.32 -1.20
CA PHE A 44 -14.03 -7.66 -0.09
C PHE A 44 -13.07 -8.61 0.60
N ARG A 45 -13.48 -9.86 0.82
CA ARG A 45 -12.61 -10.93 1.35
C ARG A 45 -11.42 -11.19 0.44
N ASN A 46 -11.64 -11.32 -0.87
CA ASN A 46 -10.54 -11.52 -1.82
C ASN A 46 -9.59 -10.32 -1.83
N THR A 47 -10.09 -9.10 -1.67
CA THR A 47 -9.23 -7.91 -1.58
C THR A 47 -8.46 -7.85 -0.26
N ALA A 48 -9.08 -8.18 0.86
CA ALA A 48 -8.42 -8.25 2.17
C ALA A 48 -7.31 -9.30 2.17
N LEU A 49 -7.60 -10.50 1.68
CA LEU A 49 -6.64 -11.60 1.57
C LEU A 49 -5.54 -11.27 0.55
N TYR A 50 -5.85 -10.62 -0.57
CA TYR A 50 -4.84 -10.18 -1.53
C TYR A 50 -3.93 -9.07 -0.97
N LEU A 51 -4.51 -8.09 -0.26
CA LEU A 51 -3.77 -7.05 0.46
C LEU A 51 -2.98 -7.61 1.64
N PHE A 52 -3.38 -8.74 2.19
CA PHE A 52 -2.72 -9.34 3.35
C PHE A 52 -1.65 -10.35 2.93
N PHE A 53 -2.04 -11.40 2.21
CA PHE A 53 -1.17 -12.46 1.73
C PHE A 53 -0.29 -12.06 0.55
N GLY A 54 -0.76 -11.18 -0.36
CA GLY A 54 0.10 -10.67 -1.44
C GLY A 54 1.28 -9.86 -0.91
N TYR A 55 1.06 -9.11 0.18
CA TYR A 55 2.10 -8.31 0.83
C TYR A 55 3.02 -9.17 1.68
N LEU A 56 2.48 -10.14 2.43
CA LEU A 56 3.27 -11.14 3.16
C LEU A 56 4.07 -12.07 2.22
N SER A 57 3.56 -12.39 1.04
CA SER A 57 4.27 -13.24 0.06
C SER A 57 5.47 -12.53 -0.57
N ARG A 58 5.33 -11.24 -0.93
CA ARG A 58 6.47 -10.41 -1.38
C ARG A 58 7.49 -10.19 -0.27
N ALA A 59 7.03 -10.02 0.96
CA ALA A 59 7.83 -9.98 2.16
C ALA A 59 8.62 -11.28 2.41
N ALA A 60 7.98 -12.44 2.26
CA ALA A 60 8.61 -13.75 2.41
C ALA A 60 9.62 -14.06 1.28
N SER A 61 9.52 -13.35 0.15
CA SER A 61 10.45 -13.47 -0.98
C SER A 61 11.78 -12.72 -0.78
N VAL A 62 11.94 -12.00 0.35
CA VAL A 62 13.21 -11.36 0.72
C VAL A 62 14.23 -12.45 1.04
N LYS A 63 15.24 -12.59 0.17
CA LYS A 63 16.20 -13.70 0.16
C LYS A 63 17.16 -13.72 1.36
N ASP A 64 17.31 -12.62 2.10
CA ASP A 64 18.25 -12.52 3.21
C ASP A 64 17.54 -12.55 4.59
N PRO A 65 17.58 -13.66 5.33
CA PRO A 65 16.99 -13.76 6.68
C PRO A 65 17.69 -12.89 7.74
N ARG A 66 18.89 -12.34 7.47
CA ARG A 66 19.58 -11.41 8.39
C ARG A 66 19.14 -9.96 8.24
N SER A 67 18.40 -9.63 7.18
CA SER A 67 17.95 -8.26 6.88
C SER A 67 16.83 -7.73 7.79
N GLY A 68 16.24 -8.61 8.62
CA GLY A 68 15.46 -8.24 9.81
C GLY A 68 14.09 -7.61 9.55
N SER A 69 13.34 -7.41 10.65
CA SER A 69 12.03 -6.74 10.69
C SER A 69 12.02 -5.42 9.90
N ARG A 70 13.14 -4.69 9.90
CA ARG A 70 13.27 -3.40 9.21
C ARG A 70 13.14 -3.53 7.69
N ALA A 71 13.81 -4.49 7.06
CA ALA A 71 13.71 -4.68 5.61
C ALA A 71 12.30 -5.08 5.18
N LEU A 72 11.67 -5.93 5.99
CA LEU A 72 10.28 -6.33 5.81
C LEU A 72 9.32 -5.14 5.92
N MET A 73 9.40 -4.38 7.02
CA MET A 73 8.58 -3.17 7.20
C MET A 73 8.79 -2.19 6.03
N LYS A 74 10.02 -2.02 5.54
CA LYS A 74 10.29 -1.18 4.38
C LYS A 74 9.66 -1.71 3.08
N ALA A 75 9.73 -3.02 2.84
CA ALA A 75 9.09 -3.65 1.68
C ALA A 75 7.56 -3.51 1.73
N THR A 76 6.96 -3.66 2.91
CA THR A 76 5.53 -3.42 3.13
C THR A 76 5.17 -1.96 2.91
N GLU A 77 5.94 -1.02 3.46
CA GLU A 77 5.78 0.43 3.25
C GLU A 77 5.79 0.78 1.75
N LEU A 78 6.80 0.32 1.00
CA LEU A 78 6.92 0.57 -0.44
C LEU A 78 5.73 -0.01 -1.21
N SER A 79 5.30 -1.22 -0.86
CA SER A 79 4.15 -1.86 -1.49
C SER A 79 2.84 -1.11 -1.18
N MET A 80 2.71 -0.54 0.01
CA MET A 80 1.54 0.26 0.39
C MET A 80 1.53 1.60 -0.35
N GLN A 81 2.69 2.27 -0.44
CA GLN A 81 2.84 3.52 -1.20
C GLN A 81 2.43 3.36 -2.67
N ALA A 82 2.73 2.22 -3.28
CA ALA A 82 2.42 1.95 -4.68
C ALA A 82 0.90 1.92 -4.99
N VAL A 83 0.07 1.50 -4.02
CA VAL A 83 -1.38 1.36 -4.22
C VAL A 83 -2.21 2.36 -3.43
N PHE A 84 -1.57 3.20 -2.60
CA PHE A 84 -2.22 4.01 -1.57
C PHE A 84 -3.42 4.80 -2.09
N PHE A 85 -3.21 5.62 -3.14
CA PHE A 85 -4.26 6.50 -3.65
C PHE A 85 -5.38 5.78 -4.40
N THR A 86 -5.07 4.64 -5.04
CA THR A 86 -6.11 3.81 -5.65
C THR A 86 -7.00 3.21 -4.56
N ARG A 87 -6.39 2.71 -3.48
CA ARG A 87 -7.09 2.00 -2.42
C ARG A 87 -7.84 2.92 -1.47
N ILE A 88 -7.31 4.11 -1.15
CA ILE A 88 -8.01 5.05 -0.26
C ILE A 88 -9.34 5.51 -0.86
N ARG A 89 -9.43 5.61 -2.20
CA ARG A 89 -10.68 5.93 -2.89
C ARG A 89 -11.71 4.80 -2.74
N ASP A 90 -11.30 3.56 -2.96
CA ASP A 90 -12.14 2.38 -2.77
C ASP A 90 -12.63 2.30 -1.31
N MET A 91 -11.71 2.49 -0.36
CA MET A 91 -11.99 2.47 1.08
C MET A 91 -12.94 3.55 1.55
N ARG A 92 -12.83 4.78 1.03
CA ARG A 92 -13.78 5.86 1.32
C ARG A 92 -15.19 5.48 0.87
N SER A 93 -15.32 4.84 -0.29
CA SER A 93 -16.60 4.33 -0.77
C SER A 93 -17.15 3.23 0.16
N TRP A 94 -16.31 2.27 0.58
CA TRP A 94 -16.71 1.18 1.47
C TRP A 94 -17.10 1.63 2.88
N ARG A 95 -16.51 2.71 3.38
CA ARG A 95 -16.89 3.30 4.66
C ARG A 95 -18.35 3.77 4.65
N CYS A 96 -18.83 4.26 3.52
CA CYS A 96 -20.17 4.80 3.37
C CYS A 96 -21.22 3.76 2.96
N SER A 97 -20.82 2.55 2.53
CA SER A 97 -21.74 1.57 1.94
C SER A 97 -22.53 0.73 2.97
N GLY A 98 -22.32 0.93 4.27
CA GLY A 98 -22.95 0.12 5.32
C GLY A 98 -22.42 -1.33 5.39
N ASN A 99 -21.52 -1.74 4.51
CA ASN A 99 -20.95 -3.09 4.46
C ASN A 99 -19.93 -3.33 5.60
N GLU A 100 -20.17 -4.33 6.44
CA GLU A 100 -19.28 -4.69 7.55
C GLU A 100 -17.89 -5.15 7.11
N GLY A 101 -17.81 -6.00 6.08
CA GLY A 101 -16.54 -6.43 5.51
C GLY A 101 -15.72 -5.24 4.96
N GLY A 102 -16.40 -4.28 4.33
CA GLY A 102 -15.79 -3.03 3.89
C GLY A 102 -15.20 -2.21 5.04
N ARG A 103 -15.95 -2.02 6.13
CA ARG A 103 -15.47 -1.33 7.34
C ARG A 103 -14.27 -2.04 7.97
N PHE A 104 -14.30 -3.36 8.00
CA PHE A 104 -13.19 -4.17 8.51
C PHE A 104 -11.90 -3.95 7.71
N VAL A 105 -11.96 -4.04 6.37
CA VAL A 105 -10.78 -3.82 5.52
C VAL A 105 -10.22 -2.41 5.68
N VAL A 106 -11.09 -1.41 5.79
CA VAL A 106 -10.70 -0.02 6.08
C VAL A 106 -9.93 0.06 7.40
N LYS A 107 -10.40 -0.60 8.47
CA LYS A 107 -9.76 -0.57 9.78
C LYS A 107 -8.37 -1.22 9.76
N VAL A 108 -8.24 -2.36 9.10
CA VAL A 108 -6.94 -3.05 8.92
C VAL A 108 -5.95 -2.14 8.18
N TRP A 109 -6.42 -1.49 7.10
CA TRP A 109 -5.59 -0.55 6.36
C TRP A 109 -5.12 0.64 7.21
N GLU A 110 -6.00 1.24 8.00
CA GLU A 110 -5.64 2.34 8.90
C GLU A 110 -4.58 1.94 9.93
N ILE A 111 -4.71 0.75 10.51
CA ILE A 111 -3.73 0.21 11.47
C ILE A 111 -2.36 0.04 10.79
N LEU A 112 -2.35 -0.54 9.58
CA LEU A 112 -1.12 -0.71 8.80
C LEU A 112 -0.48 0.64 8.46
N CYS A 113 -1.28 1.60 7.97
CA CYS A 113 -0.82 2.95 7.67
C CYS A 113 -0.21 3.63 8.90
N ALA A 114 -0.88 3.57 10.04
CA ALA A 114 -0.39 4.14 11.30
C ALA A 114 0.92 3.47 11.74
N ARG A 115 1.03 2.15 11.63
CA ARG A 115 2.21 1.39 12.05
C ARG A 115 3.43 1.66 11.17
N LEU A 116 3.21 1.90 9.88
CA LEU A 116 4.24 2.13 8.88
C LEU A 116 4.49 3.62 8.59
N SER A 117 3.81 4.53 9.30
CA SER A 117 3.85 5.98 9.06
C SER A 117 3.53 6.34 7.60
N VAL A 118 2.64 5.57 6.97
CA VAL A 118 2.18 5.80 5.59
C VAL A 118 0.97 6.72 5.62
N THR A 119 1.15 7.95 5.18
CA THR A 119 0.12 8.99 5.05
C THR A 119 0.04 9.46 3.61
N GLU A 120 -1.02 10.20 3.25
CA GLU A 120 -1.10 10.83 1.92
C GLU A 120 0.13 11.67 1.61
N GLU A 121 0.63 12.40 2.59
CA GLU A 121 1.78 13.29 2.42
C GLU A 121 3.09 12.51 2.34
N SER A 122 3.31 11.50 3.18
CA SER A 122 4.54 10.70 3.11
C SER A 122 4.64 9.92 1.80
N VAL A 123 3.52 9.43 1.26
CA VAL A 123 3.47 8.78 -0.06
C VAL A 123 3.86 9.76 -1.17
N ARG A 124 3.30 10.98 -1.16
CA ARG A 124 3.61 11.99 -2.19
C ARG A 124 5.05 12.46 -2.11
N GLN A 125 5.56 12.69 -0.91
CA GLN A 125 6.95 13.05 -0.69
C GLN A 125 7.89 11.96 -1.23
N ALA A 126 7.61 10.69 -0.90
CA ALA A 126 8.39 9.58 -1.38
C ALA A 126 8.35 9.43 -2.91
N TRP A 127 7.23 9.79 -3.57
CA TRP A 127 7.17 9.84 -5.03
C TRP A 127 8.06 10.93 -5.62
N VAL A 128 8.10 12.11 -5.01
CA VAL A 128 8.98 13.21 -5.44
C VAL A 128 10.44 12.79 -5.32
N GLU A 129 10.84 12.23 -4.18
CA GLU A 129 12.21 11.76 -3.93
C GLU A 129 12.66 10.69 -4.92
N ARG A 130 11.75 9.82 -5.36
CA ARG A 130 12.02 8.77 -6.36
C ARG A 130 11.90 9.24 -7.81
N GLY A 131 11.54 10.51 -8.05
CA GLY A 131 11.30 11.02 -9.40
C GLY A 131 10.10 10.37 -10.09
N GLU A 132 9.12 9.88 -9.32
CA GLU A 132 7.88 9.30 -9.84
C GLU A 132 6.87 10.39 -10.20
N CYS A 133 5.94 10.05 -11.10
CA CYS A 133 4.85 10.96 -11.45
C CYS A 133 4.06 11.37 -10.19
N SER A 134 3.70 12.64 -10.04
CA SER A 134 2.93 13.12 -8.88
C SER A 134 1.41 13.01 -9.04
N GLY A 135 0.91 12.52 -10.18
CA GLY A 135 -0.52 12.28 -10.39
C GLY A 135 -1.02 11.09 -9.59
N THR A 136 -2.01 11.31 -8.72
CA THR A 136 -2.62 10.27 -7.86
C THR A 136 -3.32 9.18 -8.67
N ALA A 137 -3.96 9.56 -9.78
CA ALA A 137 -4.64 8.67 -10.71
C ALA A 137 -3.77 8.29 -11.93
N CYS A 138 -2.43 8.36 -11.82
CA CYS A 138 -1.54 8.02 -12.93
C CYS A 138 -1.65 6.53 -13.31
N PRO A 139 -2.05 6.18 -14.54
CA PRO A 139 -2.21 4.78 -14.96
C PRO A 139 -0.88 4.03 -15.07
N ASN A 140 0.25 4.75 -15.17
CA ASN A 140 1.57 4.14 -15.32
C ASN A 140 2.23 3.80 -13.98
N ARG A 141 1.60 4.10 -12.83
CA ARG A 141 2.20 3.84 -11.51
C ARG A 141 2.37 2.35 -11.19
N GLN A 142 1.56 1.50 -11.81
CA GLN A 142 1.62 0.04 -11.65
C GLN A 142 2.40 -0.64 -12.79
N THR A 143 3.02 0.13 -13.67
CA THR A 143 3.74 -0.40 -14.84
C THR A 143 5.22 -0.09 -14.72
N ASP A 144 6.08 -1.02 -15.12
CA ASP A 144 7.54 -0.80 -15.21
C ASP A 144 7.93 0.14 -16.38
N LYS A 145 6.94 0.75 -17.05
CA LYS A 145 7.17 1.65 -18.18
C LYS A 145 7.70 2.98 -17.68
N VAL A 146 9.01 3.14 -17.77
CA VAL A 146 9.69 4.43 -17.59
C VAL A 146 9.28 5.35 -18.74
N LYS A 147 8.45 6.36 -18.45
CA LYS A 147 8.20 7.47 -19.36
C LYS A 147 9.14 8.62 -19.03
N LYS A 148 9.53 9.39 -20.05
CA LYS A 148 10.23 10.67 -19.85
C LYS A 148 9.36 11.55 -18.94
N MET A 149 9.88 11.85 -17.76
CA MET A 149 9.21 12.69 -16.77
C MET A 149 9.42 14.16 -17.13
N LYS A 150 8.40 14.99 -16.93
CA LYS A 150 8.42 16.44 -17.13
C LYS A 150 8.27 17.14 -15.79
N MET A 151 9.18 18.05 -15.47
CA MET A 151 9.06 18.89 -14.28
C MET A 151 7.95 19.93 -14.45
N CYS A 152 7.30 20.28 -13.34
CA CYS A 152 6.46 21.48 -13.32
C CYS A 152 7.35 22.72 -13.54
N MET A 153 7.06 23.51 -14.58
CA MET A 153 7.82 24.73 -14.87
C MET A 153 7.69 25.81 -13.79
N GLY A 154 6.64 25.77 -12.97
CA GLY A 154 6.43 26.75 -11.90
C GLY A 154 7.21 26.47 -10.62
N CYS A 155 7.27 25.21 -10.17
CA CYS A 155 7.93 24.86 -8.91
C CYS A 155 9.21 24.04 -9.08
N THR A 156 9.43 23.44 -10.24
CA THR A 156 10.55 22.54 -10.58
C THR A 156 10.75 21.33 -9.67
N ALA A 157 9.96 21.18 -8.60
CA ALA A 157 10.12 20.15 -7.58
C ALA A 157 9.37 18.85 -7.90
N ILE A 158 8.25 18.93 -8.61
CA ILE A 158 7.40 17.76 -8.89
C ILE A 158 7.42 17.41 -10.37
N VAL A 159 7.24 16.12 -10.66
CA VAL A 159 7.36 15.59 -12.01
C VAL A 159 6.11 14.84 -12.46
N TYR A 160 5.89 14.81 -13.78
CA TYR A 160 4.74 14.17 -14.39
C TYR A 160 5.14 13.36 -15.61
N CYS A 161 4.53 12.18 -15.78
CA CYS A 161 4.73 11.38 -16.99
C CYS A 161 3.96 11.92 -18.21
N SER A 162 3.05 12.89 -18.02
CA SER A 162 2.20 13.46 -19.07
C SER A 162 1.56 14.78 -18.65
N LYS A 163 1.16 15.61 -19.63
CA LYS A 163 0.38 16.83 -19.39
C LYS A 163 -0.95 16.53 -18.70
N LYS A 164 -1.61 15.43 -19.07
CA LYS A 164 -2.86 14.97 -18.44
C LYS A 164 -2.70 14.72 -16.94
N CYS A 165 -1.60 14.09 -16.51
CA CYS A 165 -1.32 13.89 -15.09
C CYS A 165 -1.02 15.21 -14.36
N GLN A 166 -0.38 16.17 -15.05
CA GLN A 166 -0.14 17.51 -14.52
C GLN A 166 -1.45 18.27 -14.33
N GLU A 167 -2.32 18.32 -15.34
CA GLU A 167 -3.62 18.99 -15.29
C GLU A 167 -4.51 18.39 -14.20
N ALA A 168 -4.63 17.06 -14.14
CA ALA A 168 -5.42 16.41 -13.10
C ALA A 168 -4.90 16.71 -11.69
N HIS A 169 -3.58 16.65 -11.47
CA HIS A 169 -2.99 16.99 -10.16
C HIS A 169 -3.09 18.50 -9.86
N TRP A 170 -3.04 19.35 -10.88
CA TRP A 170 -3.23 20.80 -10.78
C TRP A 170 -4.59 21.13 -10.21
N ASP A 171 -5.64 20.55 -10.78
CA ASP A 171 -7.02 20.76 -10.36
C ASP A 171 -7.30 20.16 -8.99
N GLU A 172 -6.71 18.99 -8.69
CA GLU A 172 -6.86 18.29 -7.41
C GLU A 172 -6.29 19.12 -6.24
N ARG A 173 -5.03 19.55 -6.34
CA ARG A 173 -4.36 20.29 -5.24
C ARG A 173 -3.14 21.10 -5.61
N HIS A 174 -2.40 20.75 -6.68
CA HIS A 174 -1.08 21.35 -6.89
C HIS A 174 -1.16 22.87 -7.10
N ARG A 175 -2.25 23.37 -7.68
CA ARG A 175 -2.48 24.82 -7.84
C ARG A 175 -2.41 25.61 -6.54
N LEU A 176 -2.72 25.00 -5.39
CA LEU A 176 -2.76 25.65 -4.08
C LEU A 176 -1.37 25.90 -3.49
N HIS A 177 -0.37 25.14 -3.95
CA HIS A 177 0.97 25.13 -3.36
C HIS A 177 2.08 25.38 -4.40
N CYS A 178 1.73 25.70 -5.65
CA CYS A 178 2.71 25.97 -6.68
C CYS A 178 3.21 27.42 -6.59
N PRO A 179 4.49 27.68 -6.27
CA PRO A 179 5.04 29.03 -6.17
C PRO A 179 5.08 29.78 -7.52
N GLY A 180 5.14 29.06 -8.64
CA GLY A 180 5.21 29.64 -9.98
C GLY A 180 3.86 29.90 -10.65
N ARG A 181 2.78 30.09 -9.88
CA ARG A 181 1.42 30.38 -10.37
C ARG A 181 1.26 31.84 -10.88
N ARG A 182 2.35 32.45 -11.35
CA ARG A 182 2.33 33.83 -11.86
C ARG A 182 1.76 33.86 -13.28
#